data_AF-Q9ZHK9-F1
#
_entry.id   AF-Q9ZHK9-F1
#
_cell.length_a   1.000
_cell.length_b   1.000
_cell.length_c   1.000
_cell.angle_alpha   90.00
_cell.angle_beta   90.00
_cell.angle_gamma   90.00
#
_symmetry.space_group_name_H-M   'P 1'
#
loop_
_entity.id
_entity.type
_entity.pdbx_description
1 polymer ?
#
loop_
_entity_poly.entity_id
_entity_poly.type
_entity_poly.pdbx_seq_one_letter_code
_entity_poly.pdbx_strand_id
1 'polypeptide(L)' 'MNVSPQIYRNVADFSPISTDVIIIGGGATGAGIARDCALRGLKCVLLERRDIATGATGRNHGLLHSGARYAVNDRESA' A
#
# COMPACT_ATOMS: atom_id res chain seq x y z
N MET A 1 -24.78 2.04 0.61
CA MET A 1 -23.47 2.68 0.85
C MET A 1 -22.75 2.78 -0.48
N ASN A 2 -22.73 3.97 -1.06
CA ASN A 2 -22.44 4.21 -2.48
C ASN A 2 -20.93 4.43 -2.73
N VAL A 3 -20.09 3.49 -2.31
CA VAL A 3 -18.66 3.51 -2.65
C VAL A 3 -18.46 2.80 -3.99
N SER A 4 -18.78 3.49 -5.08
CA SER A 4 -18.05 3.22 -6.32
C SER A 4 -16.63 3.74 -6.09
N PRO A 5 -15.61 2.89 -6.00
CA PRO A 5 -14.26 3.40 -5.99
C PRO A 5 -14.07 4.05 -7.35
N GLN A 6 -13.75 5.34 -7.38
CA GLN A 6 -13.06 5.91 -8.53
C GLN A 6 -11.67 5.26 -8.53
N ILE A 7 -11.59 4.01 -8.99
CA ILE A 7 -10.37 3.19 -8.91
C ILE A 7 -9.22 3.90 -9.64
N TYR A 8 -9.56 4.72 -10.64
CA TYR A 8 -8.60 5.52 -11.39
C TYR A 8 -9.10 6.95 -11.53
N ARG A 9 -8.25 7.89 -11.11
CA ARG A 9 -8.37 9.30 -11.45
C ARG A 9 -7.30 9.64 -12.47
N ASN A 10 -7.66 10.39 -13.50
CA ASN A 10 -6.71 10.82 -14.51
C ASN A 10 -5.65 11.74 -13.86
N VAL A 11 -4.37 11.50 -14.12
CA VAL A 11 -3.27 12.30 -13.57
C VAL A 11 -3.24 13.76 -14.05
N ALA A 12 -3.94 14.07 -15.15
CA ALA A 12 -4.14 15.42 -15.67
C ALA A 12 -5.36 16.12 -15.05
N ASP A 13 -6.12 15.46 -14.17
CA ASP A 13 -7.18 16.11 -13.40
C ASP A 13 -6.59 16.79 -12.16
N PHE A 14 -6.50 18.12 -12.23
CA PHE A 14 -6.01 18.97 -11.15
C PHE A 14 -7.12 19.51 -10.25
N SER A 15 -8.36 19.03 -10.37
CA SER A 15 -9.42 19.49 -9.48
C SER A 15 -9.12 19.10 -8.01
N PRO A 16 -9.43 19.97 -7.04
CA PRO A 16 -9.03 19.75 -5.65
C PRO A 16 -9.51 18.41 -5.09
N ILE A 17 -8.66 17.73 -4.32
CA ILE A 17 -9.01 16.49 -3.62
C ILE A 17 -9.15 16.81 -2.13
N SER A 18 -10.30 16.50 -1.55
CA SER A 18 -10.47 16.49 -0.09
C SER A 18 -10.33 15.05 0.40
N THR A 19 -9.31 14.79 1.21
CA THR A 19 -9.00 13.47 1.75
C THR A 19 -8.42 13.63 3.15
N ASP A 20 -8.62 12.63 4.00
CA ASP A 20 -8.05 12.60 5.36
C ASP A 20 -6.59 12.12 5.33
N VAL A 21 -6.27 11.20 4.40
CA VAL A 21 -4.94 10.58 4.28
C VAL A 21 -4.48 10.52 2.82
N ILE A 22 -3.22 10.88 2.57
CA ILE A 22 -2.54 10.65 1.29
C ILE A 22 -1.47 9.58 1.49
N ILE A 23 -1.51 8.55 0.65
CA ILE A 23 -0.60 7.40 0.68
C ILE A 23 0.25 7.45 -0.58
N ILE A 24 1.56 7.54 -0.43
CA ILE A 24 2.51 7.58 -1.54
C ILE A 24 3.21 6.22 -1.65
N GLY A 25 2.98 5.53 -2.75
CA GLY A 25 3.51 4.21 -3.07
C GLY A 25 2.46 3.10 -2.99
N GLY A 26 2.22 2.42 -4.11
CA GLY A 26 1.30 1.29 -4.28
C GLY A 26 1.95 -0.09 -4.09
N GLY A 27 2.96 -0.19 -3.21
CA GLY A 27 3.49 -1.47 -2.74
C GLY A 27 2.60 -2.10 -1.65
N ALA A 28 3.03 -3.24 -1.11
CA ALA A 28 2.30 -3.97 -0.07
C ALA A 28 1.97 -3.10 1.15
N THR A 29 2.93 -2.27 1.59
CA THR A 29 2.75 -1.35 2.71
C THR A 29 1.66 -0.33 2.44
N GLY A 30 1.73 0.38 1.30
CA GLY A 30 0.74 1.40 0.96
C GLY A 30 -0.66 0.81 0.73
N ALA A 31 -0.75 -0.36 0.08
CA ALA A 31 -2.00 -1.08 -0.07
C ALA A 31 -2.60 -1.52 1.28
N GLY A 32 -1.76 -1.98 2.21
CA GLY A 32 -2.18 -2.32 3.58
C GLY A 32 -2.72 -1.12 4.35
N ILE A 33 -2.06 0.04 4.24
CA ILE A 33 -2.51 1.30 4.84
C ILE A 33 -3.83 1.75 4.22
N ALA A 34 -3.96 1.72 2.89
CA ALA A 34 -5.20 2.10 2.20
C ALA A 34 -6.38 1.22 2.65
N ARG A 35 -6.14 -0.09 2.82
CA ARG A 35 -7.14 -1.02 3.36
C ARG A 35 -7.51 -0.68 4.80
N ASP A 36 -6.55 -0.40 5.67
CA ASP A 36 -6.81 -0.03 7.07
C ASP A 36 -7.59 1.29 7.16
N CYS A 37 -7.21 2.31 6.38
CA CYS A 37 -7.96 3.57 6.28
C CYS A 37 -9.40 3.34 5.84
N ALA A 38 -9.63 2.54 4.79
CA ALA A 38 -10.97 2.22 4.31
C ALA A 38 -11.82 1.50 5.37
N LEU A 39 -11.24 0.54 6.11
CA LEU A 39 -11.93 -0.17 7.20
C LEU A 39 -12.30 0.74 8.37
N ARG A 40 -11.53 1.81 8.58
CA ARG A 40 -11.79 2.84 9.61
C ARG A 40 -12.71 3.97 9.15
N GLY A 41 -13.17 3.93 7.89
CA GLY A 41 -14.03 4.97 7.31
C GLY A 41 -13.30 6.28 6.97
N LEU A 42 -11.96 6.26 6.89
CA LEU A 42 -11.17 7.41 6.48
C LEU A 42 -11.18 7.53 4.95
N LYS A 43 -11.33 8.75 4.44
CA LYS A 43 -11.12 9.05 3.02
C LYS A 43 -9.63 9.07 2.75
N CYS A 44 -9.14 8.11 1.98
CA CYS A 44 -7.73 8.06 1.58
C CYS A 44 -7.57 8.07 0.06
N VAL A 45 -6.48 8.67 -0.40
CA VAL A 45 -5.99 8.56 -1.77
C VAL A 45 -4.63 7.87 -1.80
N LEU A 46 -4.50 6.85 -2.64
CA LEU A 46 -3.24 6.17 -2.90
C LEU A 46 -2.69 6.60 -4.27
N LEU A 47 -1.43 7.00 -4.27
CA LEU A 47 -0.69 7.44 -5.45
C LEU A 47 0.43 6.44 -5.73
N GLU A 48 0.43 5.84 -6.92
CA GLU A 48 1.52 5.01 -7.42
C GLU A 48 2.02 5.58 -8.75
N ARG A 49 3.33 5.61 -8.92
CA ARG A 49 3.98 6.15 -10.13
C ARG A 49 3.82 5.22 -11.33
N ARG A 50 3.72 3.91 -11.10
CA ARG A 50 3.58 2.87 -12.12
C ARG A 50 2.30 2.06 -11.88
N ASP A 51 2.29 0.79 -12.26
CA ASP A 51 1.26 -0.14 -11.82
C ASP A 51 1.49 -0.57 -10.37
N ILE A 52 0.40 -0.95 -9.70
CA ILE A 52 0.43 -1.48 -8.33
C ILE A 52 1.45 -2.63 -8.22
N ALA A 53 2.15 -2.67 -7.09
CA ALA A 53 3.17 -3.67 -6.79
C ALA A 53 4.42 -3.71 -7.71
N THR A 54 4.64 -2.75 -8.62
CA THR A 54 5.82 -2.75 -9.52
C THR A 54 7.19 -2.67 -8.80
N GLY A 55 7.22 -2.18 -7.55
CA GLY A 55 8.42 -2.06 -6.73
C GLY A 55 8.91 -3.38 -6.10
N ALA A 56 9.52 -3.31 -4.91
CA ALA A 56 10.00 -4.49 -4.19
C ALA A 56 8.90 -5.55 -3.94
N THR A 57 7.64 -5.11 -3.78
CA THR A 57 6.47 -5.98 -3.65
C THR A 57 6.24 -6.91 -4.84
N GLY A 58 6.61 -6.54 -6.05
CA GLY A 58 6.51 -7.40 -7.23
C GLY A 58 7.82 -8.13 -7.55
N ARG A 59 8.90 -7.84 -6.81
CA ARG A 59 10.26 -8.35 -7.05
C ARG A 59 10.78 -9.12 -5.83
N ASN A 60 9.98 -10.06 -5.35
CA ASN A 60 10.35 -10.98 -4.28
C ASN A 60 10.04 -12.43 -4.68
N HIS A 61 10.40 -13.39 -3.84
CA HIS A 61 10.21 -14.81 -4.11
C HIS A 61 8.74 -15.29 -4.03
N GLY A 62 7.80 -14.42 -3.67
CA GLY A 62 6.39 -14.78 -3.48
C GLY A 62 6.15 -15.69 -2.27
N LEU A 63 7.08 -15.71 -1.31
CA LEU A 63 7.06 -16.59 -0.15
C LEU A 63 6.91 -15.78 1.14
N LEU A 64 5.90 -16.12 1.93
CA LEU A 64 5.80 -15.72 3.33
C LEU A 64 6.53 -16.77 4.16
N HIS A 65 7.73 -16.44 4.62
CA HIS A 65 8.54 -17.33 5.44
C HIS A 65 8.71 -16.75 6.85
N SER A 66 8.92 -17.63 7.84
CA SER A 66 9.06 -17.26 9.26
C SER A 66 10.34 -16.51 9.60
N GLY A 67 11.27 -16.38 8.65
CA GLY A 67 12.60 -15.87 8.96
C GLY A 67 13.44 -16.77 9.86
N ALA A 68 13.19 -18.10 9.90
CA ALA A 68 13.84 -19.03 10.84
C ALA A 68 15.39 -18.91 10.95
N ARG A 69 16.08 -18.45 9.90
CA ARG A 69 17.52 -18.17 9.94
C ARG A 69 17.92 -17.09 10.96
N TYR A 70 17.04 -16.11 11.20
CA TYR A 70 17.29 -15.01 12.12
C TYR A 70 17.28 -15.52 13.57
N ALA A 71 16.39 -16.45 13.91
CA ALA A 71 16.29 -17.03 15.25
C ALA A 71 17.54 -17.80 15.72
N VAL A 72 18.40 -18.24 14.80
CA VAL A 72 19.61 -19.03 15.12
C VAL A 72 20.91 -18.24 14.93
N ASN A 73 20.96 -17.31 13.98
CA ASN A 73 22.21 -16.66 13.57
C ASN A 73 22.24 -15.15 13.83
N ASP A 74 21.15 -14.56 14.32
CA ASP A 74 21.06 -13.13 14.60
C ASP A 74 20.55 -12.91 16.02
N ARG A 75 21.47 -12.84 16.98
CA ARG A 75 21.17 -12.64 18.41
C ARG A 75 20.56 -11.27 18.73
N GLU A 76 20.72 -10.26 17.88
CA GLU A 76 20.06 -8.97 18.08
C GLU A 76 18.60 -8.99 17.61
N SER A 77 18.32 -9.76 16.56
CA SER A 77 16.96 -9.89 16.02
C SER A 77 16.11 -11.00 16.65
N ALA A 78 16.70 -11.87 17.47
CA ALA A 78 16.04 -13.01 18.12
C ALA A 78 15.32 -12.64 19.43
#